data_AF-A0AAX1G1W4-F1
#
_entry.id   AF-A0AAX1G1W4-F1
#
_cell.length_a   1.000
_cell.length_b   1.000
_cell.length_c   1.000
_cell.angle_alpha   90.00
_cell.angle_beta   90.00
_cell.angle_gamma   90.00
#
_symmetry.space_group_name_H-M   'P 1'
#
loop_
_entity.id
_entity.type
_entity.pdbx_description
1 polymer ?
#
loop_
_entity_poly.entity_id
_entity_poly.type
_entity_poly.pdbx_seq_one_letter_code
_entity_poly.pdbx_strand_id
1 'polypeptide(L)' 'MTTSRKINSIGWLYAEDNRINLTPIFDGEIFPVFVNVSKEAFKTTNGDKELMKELALKRLYGVGEEGY' A
#
# COMPACT_ATOMS: atom_id res chain seq x y z
N MET A 1 -18.74 8.73 10.89
CA MET A 1 -17.29 9.06 10.83
C MET A 1 -16.59 7.84 10.25
N THR A 2 -16.23 7.90 8.97
CA THR A 2 -15.37 6.89 8.36
C THR A 2 -14.01 7.07 9.00
N THR A 3 -13.64 6.20 9.93
CA THR A 3 -12.29 6.17 10.51
C THR A 3 -11.33 5.88 9.35
N SER A 4 -10.69 6.92 8.82
CA SER A 4 -9.61 6.77 7.85
C SER A 4 -8.56 5.87 8.47
N ARG A 5 -8.51 4.61 8.03
CA ARG A 5 -7.59 3.60 8.56
C ARG A 5 -6.16 4.11 8.37
N LYS A 6 -5.49 4.43 9.49
CA LYS A 6 -4.14 4.98 9.48
C LYS A 6 -3.12 3.84 9.46
N ILE A 7 -2.14 3.94 8.58
CA ILE A 7 -1.01 3.01 8.52
C ILE A 7 0.10 3.52 9.44
N ASN A 8 0.43 2.76 10.48
CA ASN A 8 1.49 3.09 11.44
C ASN A 8 2.87 2.85 10.83
N SER A 9 3.05 1.73 10.15
CA SER A 9 4.30 1.36 9.49
C SER A 9 4.03 0.65 8.17
N ILE A 10 5.00 0.72 7.26
CA ILE A 10 4.93 0.03 5.97
C ILE A 10 6.31 -0.56 5.64
N GLY A 11 6.29 -1.83 5.23
CA GLY A 11 7.43 -2.51 4.62
C GLY A 11 7.12 -2.88 3.17
N TRP A 12 8.11 -3.39 2.47
CA TRP A 12 7.92 -3.94 1.13
C TRP A 12 8.87 -5.10 0.86
N LEU A 13 8.42 -6.01 0.01
CA LEU A 13 9.21 -7.13 -0.49
C LEU A 13 9.09 -7.20 -2.01
N TYR A 14 10.20 -7.47 -2.68
CA TYR A 14 10.19 -7.78 -4.11
C TYR A 14 9.50 -9.13 -4.31
N ALA A 15 8.44 -9.14 -5.11
CA ALA A 15 7.76 -10.35 -5.50
C ALA A 15 8.21 -10.79 -6.91
N GLU A 16 7.87 -12.01 -7.29
CA GLU A 16 7.99 -12.47 -8.67
C GLU A 16 7.05 -11.67 -9.60
N ASP A 17 7.25 -11.79 -10.92
CA ASP A 17 6.36 -11.21 -11.95
C ASP A 17 6.20 -9.68 -11.92
N ASN A 18 7.30 -8.95 -11.73
CA ASN A 18 7.33 -7.48 -11.84
C ASN A 18 6.44 -6.75 -10.82
N ARG A 19 6.17 -7.39 -9.67
CA ARG A 19 5.35 -6.85 -8.58
C ARG A 19 6.16 -6.56 -7.33
N ILE A 20 5.59 -5.71 -6.48
CA ILE A 20 6.05 -5.41 -5.13
C ILE A 20 4.89 -5.70 -4.18
N ASN A 21 5.17 -6.42 -3.10
CA ASN A 21 4.25 -6.59 -1.99
C ASN A 21 4.52 -5.50 -0.97
N LEU A 22 3.63 -4.52 -0.87
CA LEU A 22 3.61 -3.59 0.26
C LEU A 22 2.96 -4.28 1.46
N THR A 23 3.52 -4.06 2.64
CA THR A 23 3.03 -4.65 3.90
C THR A 23 2.67 -3.55 4.91
N PRO A 24 1.57 -2.80 4.70
CA PRO A 24 1.08 -1.86 5.69
C PRO A 24 0.61 -2.57 6.97
N ILE A 25 0.93 -1.96 8.11
CA ILE A 25 0.39 -2.32 9.43
C ILE A 25 -0.53 -1.19 9.88
N PHE A 26 -1.82 -1.49 10.01
CA PHE A 26 -2.82 -0.53 10.46
C PHE A 26 -2.79 -0.39 11.97
N ASP A 27 -3.19 0.79 12.46
CA ASP A 27 -3.30 1.04 13.89
C ASP A 27 -4.30 0.07 14.55
N GLY A 28 -3.86 -0.58 15.63
CA GLY A 28 -4.63 -1.60 16.33
C GLY A 28 -4.68 -2.98 15.65
N GLU A 29 -4.05 -3.18 14.48
CA GLU A 29 -4.01 -4.49 13.81
C GLU A 29 -2.68 -5.22 14.08
N ILE A 30 -2.79 -6.51 14.43
CA ILE A 30 -1.63 -7.37 14.74
C ILE A 30 -1.06 -8.09 13.51
N PHE A 31 -1.84 -8.15 12.43
CA PHE A 31 -1.44 -8.84 11.20
C PHE A 31 -1.14 -7.84 10.09
N PRO A 32 -0.05 -8.03 9.33
CA PRO A 32 0.22 -7.22 8.16
C PRO A 32 -0.80 -7.52 7.06
N VAL A 33 -1.25 -6.47 6.38
CA VAL A 33 -2.03 -6.60 5.14
C VAL A 33 -1.05 -6.64 3.97
N PHE A 34 -1.27 -7.52 3.00
CA PHE A 34 -0.44 -7.61 1.80
C PHE A 34 -1.11 -6.92 0.63
N VAL A 35 -0.43 -5.94 0.05
CA VAL A 35 -0.93 -5.15 -1.07
C VAL A 35 0.02 -5.30 -2.25
N ASN A 36 -0.47 -5.94 -3.31
CA ASN A 36 0.29 -6.10 -4.56
C ASN A 36 0.20 -4.82 -5.41
N VAL A 37 1.36 -4.26 -5.74
CA VAL A 37 1.50 -3.14 -6.67
C VAL A 37 2.52 -3.46 -7.76
N SER A 38 2.47 -2.77 -8.90
CA SER A 38 3.48 -2.91 -9.94
C SER A 38 4.81 -2.26 -9.51
N LYS A 39 5.94 -2.73 -10.04
CA LYS A 39 7.24 -2.05 -9.84
C LYS A 39 7.23 -0.59 -10.33
N GLU A 40 6.45 -0.27 -11.35
CA GLU A 40 6.32 1.10 -11.87
C GLU A 40 5.63 2.01 -10.85
N ALA A 41 4.48 1.60 -10.31
CA ALA A 41 3.79 2.34 -9.25
C ALA A 41 4.65 2.46 -7.98
N PHE A 42 5.43 1.43 -7.65
CA PHE A 42 6.39 1.53 -6.54
C PHE A 42 7.50 2.56 -6.80
N LYS A 43 8.03 2.63 -8.03
CA LYS A 43 9.10 3.61 -8.37
C LYS A 43 8.63 5.05 -8.23
N THR A 44 7.35 5.36 -8.42
CA THR A 44 6.84 6.73 -8.27
C THR A 44 6.89 7.23 -6.83
N THR A 45 6.99 6.35 -5.83
CA THR A 45 7.15 6.75 -4.42
C THR A 45 8.58 7.19 -4.09
N ASN A 46 9.56 6.85 -4.94
CA ASN A 46 10.98 7.15 -4.75
C ASN A 46 11.52 6.75 -3.36
N GLY A 47 11.00 5.67 -2.77
CA GLY A 47 11.41 5.23 -1.44
C GLY A 47 10.73 5.97 -0.27
N ASP A 48 9.88 6.97 -0.55
CA ASP A 48 9.15 7.71 0.48
C ASP A 48 8.06 6.85 1.11
N LYS A 49 8.10 6.74 2.44
CA LYS A 49 7.21 5.87 3.20
C LYS A 49 5.78 6.39 3.25
N GLU A 50 5.57 7.70 3.26
CA GLU A 50 4.21 8.27 3.29
C GLU A 50 3.55 8.08 1.92
N LEU A 51 4.27 8.29 0.82
CA LEU A 51 3.78 8.00 -0.52
C LEU A 51 3.48 6.50 -0.72
N MET A 52 4.26 5.59 -0.12
CA MET A 52 3.93 4.15 -0.14
C MET A 52 2.66 3.83 0.65
N LYS A 53 2.43 4.50 1.78
CA LYS A 53 1.19 4.33 2.56
C LYS A 53 -0.01 4.79 1.74
N GLU A 54 0.08 5.95 1.09
CA GLU A 54 -0.96 6.46 0.18
C GLU A 54 -1.23 5.48 -0.96
N LEU A 55 -0.18 4.94 -1.60
CA LEU A 55 -0.31 3.93 -2.64
C LEU A 55 -1.01 2.66 -2.14
N ALA A 56 -0.67 2.19 -0.94
CA ALA A 56 -1.31 1.03 -0.32
C ALA A 56 -2.80 1.28 -0.02
N LEU A 57 -3.14 2.46 0.53
CA LEU A 57 -4.53 2.86 0.79
C LEU A 57 -5.32 2.98 -0.52
N LYS A 58 -4.74 3.61 -1.55
CA LYS A 58 -5.35 3.73 -2.88
C LYS A 58 -5.67 2.35 -3.46
N ARG A 59 -4.75 1.41 -3.35
CA ARG A 59 -4.95 0.05 -3.89
C ARG A 59 -5.98 -0.77 -3.11
N LEU A 60 -6.07 -0.58 -1.79
CA LEU A 60 -7.01 -1.30 -0.90
C LEU A 60 -8.44 -0.75 -0.97
N TYR A 61 -8.59 0.57 -1.06
CA TYR A 61 -9.89 1.24 -0.89
C TYR A 61 -10.35 1.98 -2.16
N GLY A 62 -9.61 1.88 -3.26
CA GLY A 62 -10.06 2.35 -4.57
C GLY A 62 -10.26 3.86 -4.67
N VAL A 63 -9.62 4.67 -3.82
CA VAL A 63 -9.74 6.13 -3.91
C VAL A 63 -8.92 6.62 -5.10
N GLY A 64 -9.54 6.55 -6.28
CA GLY A 64 -9.00 6.91 -7.58
C GLY A 64 -8.79 5.72 -8.51
N GLU A 65 -9.85 5.00 -8.87
CA GLU A 65 -10.38 4.96 -10.24
C GLU A 65 -11.52 3.95 -10.32
N GLU A 66 -12.64 4.37 -10.91
CA GLU A 66 -13.71 3.50 -11.36
C GLU A 66 -13.18 2.48 -12.38
N GLY A 67 -13.69 1.25 -12.32
CA GLY A 67 -13.51 0.23 -13.36
C GLY A 67 -12.57 -0.90 -12.95
N TYR A 68 -13.12 -2.07 -12.63
CA TYR A 68 -13.62 -3.05 -13.61
C TYR A 68 -14.70 -3.93 -12.95
#